data_AF-A0A8I0FCW1-F1
#
_entry.id   AF-A0A8I0FCW1-F1
#
_cell.length_a   1.000
_cell.length_b   1.000
_cell.length_c   1.000
_cell.angle_alpha   90.00
_cell.angle_beta   90.00
_cell.angle_gamma   90.00
#
_symmetry.space_group_name_H-M   'P 1'
#
loop_
_entity.id
_entity.type
_entity.pdbx_description
1 polymer ?
#
loop_
_entity_poly.entity_id
_entity_poly.type
_entity_poly.pdbx_seq_one_letter_code
_entity_poly.pdbx_strand_id
1 'polypeptide(L)'
;AQFSPELFVTDLMYQLKYKGVGFTYLNVLDLEDAEHVSGREDLKNYALRLNYQPLPELQVKTEFVVQDKKDGDENAGYLALNYNFLSSKYTPSLGYRFSHFSDQYDPMFYGNTVGFGTWFQGEVAGNYAGPFNKNADIHQLSYMMNLKENFMLGALAYKFKTVNKSLT
;
A
#
# COMPACT_ATOMS: atom_id res chain seq x y z
N ALA A 1 -11.77 19.43 17.35
CA ALA A 1 -10.55 20.10 16.88
C ALA A 1 -9.94 19.24 15.78
N GLN A 2 -9.35 19.83 14.75
CA GLN A 2 -8.56 19.10 13.76
C GLN A 2 -7.18 18.88 14.39
N PHE A 3 -6.76 17.63 14.56
CA PHE A 3 -5.45 17.31 15.14
C PHE A 3 -4.33 18.01 14.37
N SER A 4 -3.35 18.56 15.08
CA SER A 4 -2.18 19.24 14.48
C SER A 4 -0.91 18.43 14.77
N PRO A 5 -0.50 17.51 13.87
CA PRO A 5 0.72 16.72 14.04
C PRO A 5 1.97 17.46 13.56
N GLU A 6 3.05 17.44 14.34
CA GLU A 6 4.41 17.68 13.89
C GLU A 6 5.07 16.33 13.56
N LEU A 7 5.68 16.22 12.37
CA LEU A 7 6.20 14.96 11.85
C LEU A 7 7.66 15.10 11.44
N PHE A 8 8.46 14.09 11.77
CA PHE A 8 9.75 13.86 11.14
C PHE A 8 9.64 12.69 10.18
N VAL A 9 9.97 12.91 8.90
CA VAL A 9 9.96 11.87 7.87
C VAL A 9 11.29 11.86 7.14
N THR A 10 11.88 10.69 6.99
CA THR A 10 13.03 10.47 6.11
C THR A 10 12.73 9.33 5.16
N ASP A 11 13.13 9.53 3.90
CA ASP A 11 12.94 8.56 2.82
C ASP A 11 14.27 8.35 2.11
N LEU A 12 14.69 7.10 2.02
CA LEU A 12 15.89 6.67 1.32
C LEU A 12 15.48 5.73 0.19
N MET A 13 15.98 5.99 -1.01
CA MET A 13 15.71 5.13 -2.16
C MET A 13 17.01 4.86 -2.92
N TYR A 14 17.28 3.58 -3.18
CA TYR A 14 18.35 3.14 -4.05
C TYR A 14 17.76 2.32 -5.20
N GLN A 15 18.02 2.77 -6.44
CA GLN A 15 17.41 2.18 -7.62
C GLN A 15 18.44 1.87 -8.71
N LEU A 16 18.37 0.64 -9.20
CA LEU A 16 19.03 0.12 -10.40
C LEU A 16 17.97 -0.12 -11.48
N LYS A 17 18.42 -0.42 -12.71
CA LYS A 17 17.53 -0.61 -13.88
C LYS A 17 16.36 -1.58 -13.62
N TYR A 18 16.63 -2.68 -12.90
CA TYR A 18 15.64 -3.74 -12.67
C TYR A 18 15.37 -4.01 -11.18
N LYS A 19 15.99 -3.27 -10.26
CA LYS A 19 15.94 -3.52 -8.81
C LYS A 19 15.87 -2.20 -8.09
N GLY A 20 15.11 -2.12 -7.01
CA GLY A 20 15.08 -0.96 -6.14
C GLY A 20 14.78 -1.39 -4.72
N VAL A 21 15.40 -0.70 -3.77
CA VAL A 21 15.09 -0.80 -2.35
C VAL A 21 14.81 0.61 -1.85
N GLY A 22 13.75 0.74 -1.06
CA GLY A 22 13.38 1.97 -0.39
C GLY A 22 13.22 1.72 1.10
N PHE A 23 13.59 2.70 1.90
CA PHE A 23 13.34 2.70 3.33
C PHE A 23 12.70 4.03 3.71
N THR A 24 11.65 3.98 4.51
CA THR A 24 10.99 5.18 5.04
C THR A 24 10.93 5.05 6.55
N TYR A 25 11.31 6.11 7.25
CA TYR A 25 11.06 6.27 8.67
C TYR A 25 10.20 7.50 8.88
N LEU A 26 9.17 7.36 9.69
CA LEU A 26 8.29 8.45 10.11
C LEU A 26 8.14 8.40 11.62
N ASN A 27 8.17 9.57 12.24
CA ASN A 27 7.95 9.77 13.65
C ASN A 27 6.96 10.92 13.84
N VAL A 28 5.94 10.71 14.66
CA VAL A 28 5.12 11.81 15.18
C VAL A 28 5.90 12.47 16.32
N LEU A 29 6.36 13.70 16.11
CA LEU A 29 7.17 14.44 17.07
C LEU A 29 6.31 15.14 18.12
N ASP A 30 5.20 15.73 17.67
CA ASP A 30 4.24 16.41 18.52
C ASP A 30 2.83 16.23 17.93
N LEU A 31 1.82 16.28 18.78
CA LEU A 31 0.45 16.12 18.38
C LEU A 31 -0.47 16.86 19.34
N GLU A 32 -1.16 17.89 18.83
CA GLU A 32 -2.26 18.51 19.56
C GLU A 32 -3.49 17.59 19.57
N ASP A 33 -3.54 16.69 20.55
CA ASP A 33 -4.64 15.76 20.82
C ASP A 33 -4.90 15.66 22.32
N ALA A 34 -5.51 16.71 22.88
CA ALA A 34 -5.77 16.82 24.33
C ALA A 34 -6.60 15.67 24.92
N GLU A 35 -7.38 14.98 24.10
CA GLU A 35 -8.23 13.86 24.51
C GLU A 35 -7.62 12.49 24.13
N HIS A 36 -6.41 12.48 23.55
CA HIS A 36 -5.69 11.30 23.06
C HIS A 36 -6.53 10.37 22.16
N VAL A 37 -7.53 10.91 21.45
CA VAL A 37 -8.52 10.12 20.68
C VAL A 37 -7.90 9.54 19.42
N SER A 38 -6.82 10.12 18.92
CA SER A 38 -6.15 9.67 17.71
C SER A 38 -5.31 8.40 17.91
N GLY A 39 -4.78 8.17 19.11
CA GLY A 39 -3.84 7.07 19.38
C GLY A 39 -2.52 7.16 18.60
N ARG A 40 -2.12 8.39 18.19
CA ARG A 40 -0.95 8.67 17.33
C ARG A 40 0.23 9.31 18.06
N GLU A 41 0.08 9.56 19.35
CA GLU A 41 1.15 10.12 20.17
C GLU A 41 2.35 9.16 20.19
N ASP A 42 3.54 9.69 19.92
CA ASP A 42 4.81 8.94 19.77
C ASP A 42 4.80 7.82 18.71
N LEU A 43 3.86 7.84 17.76
CA LEU A 43 3.75 6.82 16.72
C LEU A 43 4.95 6.86 15.76
N LYS A 44 5.54 5.70 15.52
CA LYS A 44 6.65 5.53 14.56
C LYS A 44 6.29 4.51 13.50
N ASN A 45 6.64 4.81 12.25
CA ASN A 45 6.53 3.87 11.13
C ASN A 45 7.90 3.60 10.54
N TYR A 46 8.16 2.32 10.27
CA TYR A 46 9.33 1.84 9.54
C TYR A 46 8.85 1.05 8.34
N ALA A 47 9.09 1.55 7.13
CA ALA A 47 8.68 0.90 5.89
C ALA A 47 9.90 0.45 5.09
N LEU A 48 9.90 -0.81 4.65
CA LEU A 48 10.85 -1.35 3.69
C LEU A 48 10.12 -1.68 2.39
N ARG A 49 10.56 -1.05 1.30
CA ARG A 49 10.01 -1.22 -0.05
C ARG A 49 11.01 -1.94 -0.93
N LEU A 50 10.53 -2.90 -1.71
CA LEU A 50 11.32 -3.57 -2.75
C LEU A 50 10.59 -3.52 -4.08
N ASN A 51 11.34 -3.23 -5.14
CA ASN A 51 10.89 -3.33 -6.51
C ASN A 51 11.88 -4.20 -7.27
N TYR A 52 11.40 -5.22 -7.96
CA TYR A 52 12.24 -6.13 -8.71
C TYR A 52 11.56 -6.54 -10.02
N GLN A 53 12.29 -6.42 -11.13
CA GLN A 53 11.86 -6.87 -12.45
C GLN A 53 12.79 -7.99 -12.91
N PRO A 54 12.54 -9.25 -12.50
CA PRO A 54 13.38 -10.38 -12.89
C PRO A 54 13.37 -10.65 -14.41
N LEU A 55 12.27 -10.33 -15.08
CA LEU A 55 12.07 -10.51 -16.52
C LEU A 55 11.42 -9.25 -17.10
N PRO A 56 11.58 -8.94 -18.41
CA PRO A 56 10.88 -7.84 -19.05
C PRO A 56 9.35 -7.87 -18.82
N GLU A 57 8.77 -9.06 -18.80
CA GLU A 57 7.34 -9.32 -18.62
C GLU A 57 6.91 -9.20 -17.15
N LEU A 58 7.77 -9.56 -16.20
CA LEU A 58 7.39 -9.78 -14.80
C LEU A 58 7.99 -8.72 -13.86
N GLN A 59 7.14 -8.02 -13.14
CA GLN A 59 7.50 -7.10 -12.06
C GLN A 59 6.92 -7.58 -10.73
N VAL A 60 7.75 -7.50 -9.69
CA VAL A 60 7.42 -7.79 -8.30
C VAL A 60 7.63 -6.51 -7.51
N LYS A 61 6.63 -6.10 -6.73
CA LYS A 61 6.72 -5.01 -5.77
C LYS A 61 6.22 -5.47 -4.43
N THR A 62 6.90 -5.08 -3.36
CA THR A 62 6.45 -5.37 -2.00
C THR A 62 6.81 -4.21 -1.08
N GLU A 63 5.98 -4.00 -0.08
CA GLU A 63 6.24 -3.09 1.03
C GLU A 63 5.83 -3.79 2.32
N PHE A 64 6.66 -3.64 3.33
CA PHE A 64 6.35 -4.08 4.69
C PHE A 64 6.57 -2.92 5.64
N VAL A 65 5.58 -2.66 6.48
CA VAL A 65 5.55 -1.57 7.45
C VAL A 65 5.38 -2.15 8.84
N VAL A 66 6.25 -1.75 9.75
CA VAL A 66 6.07 -1.92 11.19
C VAL A 66 5.71 -0.56 11.77
N GLN A 67 4.64 -0.54 12.54
CA GLN A 67 4.13 0.64 13.22
C GLN A 67 4.25 0.42 14.73
N ASP A 68 5.16 1.15 15.35
CA ASP A 68 5.36 1.17 16.80
C ASP A 68 4.42 2.24 17.38
N LYS A 69 3.55 1.81 18.30
CA LYS A 69 2.57 2.64 19.00
C LYS A 69 2.62 2.34 20.49
N LYS A 70 2.15 3.29 21.31
CA LYS A 70 2.03 3.13 22.76
C LYS A 70 1.25 1.87 23.19
N ASP A 71 0.20 1.52 22.43
CA ASP A 71 -0.70 0.40 22.75
C ASP A 71 -0.26 -0.95 22.15
N GLY A 72 0.86 -0.98 21.41
CA GLY A 72 1.41 -2.19 20.80
C GLY A 72 1.91 -1.98 19.37
N ASP A 73 2.71 -2.96 18.91
CA ASP A 73 3.24 -2.98 17.55
C ASP A 73 2.20 -3.50 16.56
N GLU A 74 1.96 -2.74 15.50
CA GLU A 74 1.08 -3.09 14.38
C GLU A 74 1.90 -3.28 13.11
N ASN A 75 1.38 -4.03 12.15
CA ASN A 75 2.03 -4.15 10.85
C ASN A 75 1.05 -4.07 9.69
N ALA A 76 1.59 -3.65 8.55
CA ALA A 76 0.89 -3.64 7.29
C ALA A 76 1.85 -3.92 6.14
N GLY A 77 1.31 -4.30 5.00
CA GLY A 77 2.14 -4.49 3.83
C GLY A 77 1.41 -5.08 2.65
N TYR A 78 2.15 -5.26 1.57
CA TYR A 78 1.64 -5.89 0.36
C TYR A 78 2.71 -6.63 -0.41
N LEU A 79 2.26 -7.62 -1.18
CA LEU A 79 3.02 -8.23 -2.24
C LEU A 79 2.23 -8.12 -3.54
N ALA A 80 2.83 -7.54 -4.56
CA ALA A 80 2.26 -7.35 -5.89
C ALA A 80 3.12 -8.01 -6.97
N LEU A 81 2.47 -8.77 -7.84
CA LEU A 81 3.04 -9.40 -9.03
C LEU A 81 2.31 -8.84 -10.25
N ASN A 82 3.04 -8.37 -11.25
CA ASN A 82 2.49 -7.89 -12.51
C ASN A 82 3.20 -8.57 -13.68
N TYR A 83 2.43 -9.19 -14.56
CA TYR A 83 2.92 -9.89 -15.73
C TYR A 83 2.34 -9.27 -17.01
N ASN A 84 3.21 -8.87 -17.93
CA ASN A 84 2.87 -8.29 -19.22
C ASN A 84 3.09 -9.30 -20.34
N PHE A 85 2.06 -9.57 -21.13
CA PHE A 85 2.12 -10.47 -22.28
C PHE A 85 2.65 -9.70 -23.51
N LEU A 86 3.95 -9.41 -23.52
CA LEU A 86 4.61 -8.53 -24.50
C LEU A 86 4.47 -9.01 -25.96
N SER A 87 4.34 -10.32 -26.19
CA SER A 87 4.21 -10.92 -27.53
C SER A 87 2.79 -10.93 -28.10
N SER A 88 1.80 -10.41 -27.37
CA SER A 88 0.40 -10.39 -27.80
C SER A 88 0.02 -9.05 -28.45
N LYS A 89 -0.90 -9.09 -29.42
CA LYS A 89 -1.33 -7.93 -30.23
C LYS A 89 -1.78 -6.71 -29.41
N TYR A 90 -2.29 -6.92 -28.19
CA TYR A 90 -2.79 -5.86 -27.31
C TYR A 90 -2.00 -5.73 -26.00
N THR A 91 -0.87 -6.43 -25.90
CA THR A 91 0.03 -6.45 -24.73
C THR A 91 -0.74 -6.47 -23.40
N PRO A 92 -1.64 -7.44 -23.17
CA PRO A 92 -2.41 -7.46 -21.95
C PRO A 92 -1.48 -7.61 -20.75
N SER A 93 -1.94 -7.16 -19.59
CA SER A 93 -1.24 -7.31 -18.32
C SER A 93 -2.16 -7.93 -17.29
N LEU A 94 -1.64 -8.92 -16.56
CA LEU A 94 -2.30 -9.52 -15.41
C LEU A 94 -1.53 -9.15 -14.15
N GLY A 95 -2.25 -8.68 -13.14
CA GLY A 95 -1.68 -8.34 -11.84
C GLY A 95 -2.39 -9.07 -10.72
N TYR A 96 -1.63 -9.46 -9.71
CA TYR A 96 -2.15 -9.97 -8.44
C TYR A 96 -1.49 -9.20 -7.31
N ARG A 97 -2.29 -8.73 -6.34
CA ARG A 97 -1.80 -8.07 -5.14
C ARG A 97 -2.47 -8.67 -3.91
N PHE A 98 -1.64 -9.10 -2.96
CA PHE A 98 -2.07 -9.39 -1.60
C PHE A 98 -1.69 -8.24 -0.69
N SER A 99 -2.55 -7.98 0.28
CA SER A 99 -2.54 -6.82 1.15
C SER A 99 -2.94 -7.23 2.56
N HIS A 100 -2.20 -6.79 3.56
CA HIS A 100 -2.47 -7.06 4.96
C HIS A 100 -2.42 -5.79 5.79
N PHE A 101 -3.36 -5.65 6.70
CA PHE A 101 -3.43 -4.62 7.72
C PHE A 101 -3.81 -5.25 9.05
N SER A 102 -2.97 -5.03 10.05
CA SER A 102 -3.26 -5.41 11.44
C SER A 102 -4.48 -4.64 11.97
N ASP A 103 -5.06 -5.12 13.06
CA ASP A 103 -6.39 -4.72 13.50
C ASP A 103 -6.44 -3.37 14.21
N GLN A 104 -5.32 -2.84 14.70
CA GLN A 104 -5.16 -1.48 15.26
C GLN A 104 -4.23 -0.57 14.44
N TYR A 105 -3.81 -1.04 13.25
CA TYR A 105 -2.98 -0.27 12.33
C TYR A 105 -3.61 1.09 11.99
N ASP A 106 -2.81 2.15 12.09
CA ASP A 106 -3.17 3.50 11.71
C ASP A 106 -2.65 3.81 10.30
N PRO A 107 -3.55 4.02 9.32
CA PRO A 107 -3.16 4.26 7.93
C PRO A 107 -2.70 5.70 7.67
N MET A 108 -2.10 6.39 8.66
CA MET A 108 -1.72 7.82 8.64
C MET A 108 -1.13 8.30 7.30
N PHE A 109 -0.40 7.44 6.57
CA PHE A 109 0.17 7.79 5.28
C PHE A 109 0.04 6.70 4.22
N TYR A 110 -0.60 7.11 3.12
CA TYR A 110 -0.55 6.46 1.81
C TYR A 110 0.82 6.79 1.16
N GLY A 111 1.79 5.87 1.19
CA GLY A 111 3.20 6.07 0.80
C GLY A 111 3.50 6.47 -0.67
N ASN A 112 3.28 7.73 -1.05
CA ASN A 112 3.63 8.41 -2.31
C ASN A 112 4.32 7.58 -3.45
N THR A 113 3.57 7.11 -4.46
CA THR A 113 4.16 6.58 -5.72
C THR A 113 3.34 6.94 -6.96
N VAL A 114 4.01 7.56 -7.94
CA VAL A 114 3.48 8.05 -9.22
C VAL A 114 3.34 6.90 -10.23
N GLY A 115 2.15 6.71 -10.83
CA GLY A 115 1.91 5.78 -11.95
C GLY A 115 0.51 5.13 -12.04
N PHE A 116 0.12 4.65 -13.22
CA PHE A 116 -1.14 3.92 -13.39
C PHE A 116 -0.99 2.49 -12.81
N GLY A 117 -1.83 2.11 -11.83
CA GLY A 117 -1.65 0.84 -11.10
C GLY A 117 -0.66 0.93 -9.93
N THR A 118 -0.17 2.13 -9.57
CA THR A 118 0.61 2.38 -8.34
C THR A 118 -0.25 2.83 -7.17
N TRP A 119 -1.57 2.73 -7.30
CA TRP A 119 -2.55 3.10 -6.29
C TRP A 119 -2.26 2.41 -4.95
N PHE A 120 -2.40 3.18 -3.87
CA PHE A 120 -2.33 2.66 -2.51
C PHE A 120 -3.39 1.61 -2.27
N GLN A 121 -3.12 0.71 -1.32
CA GLN A 121 -4.22 0.08 -0.61
C GLN A 121 -5.08 1.17 0.02
N GLY A 122 -6.40 1.07 -0.18
CA GLY A 122 -7.35 2.03 0.38
C GLY A 122 -7.82 3.13 -0.55
N GLU A 123 -7.19 3.39 -1.70
CA GLU A 123 -7.74 4.39 -2.63
C GLU A 123 -8.93 3.83 -3.44
N VAL A 124 -8.90 2.55 -3.81
CA VAL A 124 -10.07 1.88 -4.43
C VAL A 124 -11.00 1.28 -3.36
N ALA A 125 -10.46 0.72 -2.27
CA ALA A 125 -11.29 0.19 -1.18
C ALA A 125 -11.98 1.30 -0.36
N GLY A 126 -11.34 2.45 -0.18
CA GLY A 126 -11.92 3.64 0.46
C GLY A 126 -13.01 4.29 -0.40
N ASN A 127 -12.94 4.15 -1.74
CA ASN A 127 -13.96 4.66 -2.65
C ASN A 127 -15.21 3.76 -2.77
N TYR A 128 -15.10 2.46 -2.50
CA TYR A 128 -16.23 1.52 -2.70
C TYR A 128 -16.71 0.80 -1.43
N ALA A 129 -15.94 0.81 -0.34
CA ALA A 129 -16.24 -0.02 0.83
C ALA A 129 -16.00 0.69 2.18
N GLY A 130 -15.13 1.70 2.28
CA GLY A 130 -14.84 2.43 3.52
C GLY A 130 -13.37 2.32 3.94
N PRO A 131 -12.94 2.92 5.06
CA PRO A 131 -11.53 3.06 5.45
C PRO A 131 -10.95 1.72 5.96
N PHE A 132 -10.82 0.72 5.10
CA PHE A 132 -10.40 -0.65 5.44
C PHE A 132 -8.88 -0.86 5.44
N ASN A 133 -8.09 0.18 5.70
CA ASN A 133 -6.65 0.02 5.92
C ASN A 133 -6.35 -0.28 7.39
N LYS A 134 -7.20 -1.11 7.99
CA LYS A 134 -7.17 -1.56 9.37
C LYS A 134 -8.02 -2.82 9.44
N ASN A 135 -7.53 -3.84 10.12
CA ASN A 135 -8.22 -5.10 10.33
C ASN A 135 -8.64 -5.82 9.03
N ALA A 136 -7.78 -5.83 8.01
CA ALA A 136 -8.16 -6.32 6.68
C ALA A 136 -7.04 -7.05 5.92
N ASP A 137 -7.40 -8.22 5.40
CA ASP A 137 -6.71 -8.92 4.32
C ASP A 137 -7.43 -8.65 3.00
N ILE A 138 -6.70 -8.20 1.98
CA ILE A 138 -7.27 -7.86 0.67
C ILE A 138 -6.52 -8.61 -0.43
N HIS A 139 -7.26 -9.40 -1.19
CA HIS A 139 -6.78 -9.98 -2.43
C HIS A 139 -7.33 -9.17 -3.61
N GLN A 140 -6.44 -8.74 -4.50
CA GLN A 140 -6.79 -8.01 -5.72
C GLN A 140 -6.25 -8.77 -6.93
N LEU A 141 -7.11 -8.96 -7.92
CA LEU A 141 -6.73 -9.35 -9.27
C LEU A 141 -6.99 -8.17 -10.22
N SER A 142 -6.04 -7.86 -11.08
CA SER A 142 -6.17 -6.82 -12.10
C SER A 142 -5.87 -7.37 -13.48
N TYR A 143 -6.68 -6.95 -14.45
CA TYR A 143 -6.45 -7.20 -15.86
C TYR A 143 -6.52 -5.88 -16.61
N MET A 144 -5.62 -5.67 -17.55
CA MET A 144 -5.62 -4.50 -18.42
C MET A 144 -5.15 -4.89 -19.81
N MET A 145 -5.68 -4.27 -20.85
CA MET A 145 -5.18 -4.40 -22.21
C MET A 145 -5.39 -3.11 -22.99
N ASN A 146 -4.45 -2.82 -23.90
CA ASN A 146 -4.55 -1.68 -24.81
C ASN A 146 -5.05 -2.17 -26.16
N LEU A 147 -6.33 -1.98 -26.43
CA LEU A 147 -6.96 -2.40 -27.68
C LEU A 147 -6.54 -1.50 -28.86
N LYS A 148 -6.27 -0.22 -28.58
CA LYS A 148 -5.67 0.80 -29.46
C LYS A 148 -4.88 1.81 -28.62
N GLU A 149 -4.10 2.69 -29.24
CA GLU A 149 -3.33 3.75 -28.56
C GLU A 149 -4.18 4.63 -27.63
N ASN A 150 -5.46 4.84 -27.98
CA ASN A 150 -6.41 5.66 -27.23
C ASN A 150 -7.55 4.86 -26.60
N PHE A 151 -7.45 3.52 -26.54
CA PHE A 151 -8.51 2.68 -25.99
C PHE A 151 -7.96 1.55 -25.13
N MET A 152 -8.15 1.70 -23.82
CA MET A 152 -7.75 0.77 -22.79
C MET A 152 -8.98 0.09 -22.19
N LEU A 153 -8.92 -1.24 -22.02
CA LEU A 153 -9.87 -1.98 -21.20
C LEU A 153 -9.18 -2.42 -19.92
N GLY A 154 -9.80 -2.16 -18.77
CA GLY A 154 -9.34 -2.61 -17.46
C GLY A 154 -10.44 -3.30 -16.67
N ALA A 155 -10.07 -4.28 -15.86
CA ALA A 155 -10.95 -4.96 -14.92
C ALA A 155 -10.20 -5.21 -13.60
N LEU A 156 -10.91 -5.04 -12.48
CA LEU A 156 -10.39 -5.26 -11.14
C LEU A 156 -11.37 -6.13 -10.37
N ALA A 157 -10.86 -7.12 -9.63
CA ALA A 157 -11.64 -7.93 -8.71
C ALA A 157 -10.98 -7.92 -7.34
N TYR A 158 -11.81 -7.76 -6.29
CA TYR A 158 -11.36 -7.65 -4.91
C TYR A 158 -12.04 -8.68 -4.03
N LYS A 159 -11.30 -9.21 -3.06
CA LYS A 159 -11.84 -10.00 -1.95
C LYS A 159 -11.27 -9.48 -0.64
N PHE A 160 -12.15 -8.95 0.20
CA PHE A 160 -11.84 -8.45 1.53
C PHE A 160 -12.13 -9.52 2.57
N LYS A 161 -11.26 -9.65 3.57
CA LYS A 161 -11.45 -10.51 4.73
C LYS A 161 -11.02 -9.73 5.98
N THR A 162 -11.87 -9.71 6.99
CA THR A 162 -11.51 -9.16 8.29
C THR A 162 -10.48 -10.06 8.98
N VAL A 163 -9.40 -9.48 9.50
CA VAL A 163 -8.31 -10.22 10.17
C VAL A 163 -8.76 -10.72 11.54
N ASN A 164 -9.28 -9.81 12.37
CA ASN A 164 -9.83 -10.06 13.68
C ASN A 164 -11.36 -9.89 13.67
N LYS A 165 -12.06 -11.03 13.77
CA LYS A 165 -13.53 -11.11 13.71
C LYS A 165 -14.22 -10.88 15.05
N SER A 166 -13.50 -10.80 16.17
CA SER A 166 -14.11 -10.48 17.47
C SER A 166 -14.40 -9.00 17.64
N LEU A 167 -13.86 -8.16 16.75
CA LEU A 167 -14.04 -6.71 16.71
C LEU A 167 -15.16 -6.26 15.74
N THR A 168 -15.92 -7.20 15.18
CA THR A 168 -17.08 -6.99 14.29
C THR A 168 -18.33 -7.59 14.89
#